data_AF-A0A0P1KLU7-F1
#
_entry.id   AF-A0A0P1KLU7-F1
#
_cell.length_a   1.000
_cell.length_b   1.000
_cell.length_c   1.000
_cell.angle_alpha   90.00
_cell.angle_beta   90.00
_cell.angle_gamma   90.00
#
_symmetry.space_group_name_H-M   'P 1'
#
loop_
_entity.id
_entity.type
_entity.pdbx_description
1 polymer ?
#
loop_
_entity_poly.entity_id
_entity_poly.type
_entity_poly.pdbx_seq_one_letter_code
_entity_poly.pdbx_strand_id
1 'polypeptide(L)'
;MSINSLTVQDNSELPFLPLDGESVPYRAVLASTTWYPLMGPELKPNKKYEGAVRMSFKLFVTSRRLVFVNCSQDAEQQIENIVVLYRQLVLPAGVSQPLTLEMPWIGPNYLRFAFRVLPEQANQNGQWLNSVYTWFCDVALEKGTPPLKDIFRLHDAIRQTLVDSNSADHVARQEEPLPLYTP
;
A
#
# COMPACT_ATOMS: atom_id res chain seq x y z
N MET A 1 -6.82 11.56 -14.13
CA MET A 1 -5.63 12.00 -13.36
C MET A 1 -5.12 10.81 -12.55
N SER A 2 -3.81 10.56 -12.52
CA SER A 2 -3.23 9.41 -11.79
C SER A 2 -3.30 9.66 -10.28
N ILE A 3 -3.54 8.63 -9.48
CA ILE A 3 -3.53 8.80 -8.02
C ILE A 3 -2.14 9.14 -7.47
N ASN A 4 -1.08 8.71 -8.15
CA ASN A 4 0.29 9.05 -7.75
C ASN A 4 0.63 10.53 -8.05
N SER A 5 -0.10 11.20 -8.96
CA SER A 5 0.11 12.64 -9.21
C SER A 5 -0.37 13.53 -8.05
N LEU A 6 -0.99 12.94 -7.02
CA LEU A 6 -1.32 13.61 -5.76
C LEU A 6 -0.15 13.57 -4.76
N THR A 7 0.96 12.91 -5.09
CA THR A 7 2.20 12.99 -4.32
C THR A 7 3.02 14.16 -4.84
N VAL A 8 3.47 15.04 -3.94
CA VAL A 8 4.19 16.26 -4.30
C VAL A 8 5.61 16.12 -3.73
N GLN A 9 6.63 16.25 -4.57
CA GLN A 9 8.04 16.30 -4.14
C GLN A 9 8.40 17.69 -3.59
N ASP A 10 7.54 18.30 -2.77
CA ASP A 10 7.82 19.61 -2.19
C ASP A 10 8.01 19.50 -0.67
N ASN A 11 8.73 20.45 -0.07
CA ASN A 11 9.16 20.44 1.34
C ASN A 11 8.01 20.66 2.36
N SER A 12 6.77 20.34 2.01
CA SER A 12 5.62 20.38 2.91
C SER A 12 5.68 19.28 3.98
N GLU A 13 4.98 19.48 5.11
CA GLU A 13 4.93 18.49 6.21
C GLU A 13 4.45 17.11 5.77
N LEU A 14 3.64 17.05 4.70
CA LEU A 14 3.23 15.83 4.02
C LEU A 14 3.68 15.90 2.54
N PRO A 15 4.34 14.86 2.01
CA PRO A 15 4.77 14.78 0.61
C PRO A 15 3.64 14.38 -0.35
N PHE A 16 2.38 14.63 0.03
CA PHE A 16 1.20 14.34 -0.77
C PHE A 16 0.04 15.22 -0.33
N LEU A 17 -0.89 15.46 -1.26
CA LEU A 17 -2.13 16.17 -1.01
C LEU A 17 -3.17 15.17 -0.44
N PRO A 18 -3.66 15.34 0.80
CA PRO A 18 -4.74 14.53 1.33
C PRO A 18 -6.03 14.72 0.52
N LEU A 19 -6.83 13.67 0.40
CA LEU A 19 -8.18 13.73 -0.17
C LEU A 19 -9.15 14.39 0.82
N ASP A 20 -10.29 14.87 0.34
CA ASP A 20 -11.31 15.46 1.20
C ASP A 20 -11.75 14.50 2.31
N GLY A 21 -11.59 14.97 3.55
CA GLY A 21 -11.88 14.18 4.77
C GLY A 21 -10.86 13.09 5.09
N GLU A 22 -9.72 13.02 4.39
CA GLU A 22 -8.69 12.02 4.64
C GLU A 22 -7.84 12.37 5.87
N SER A 23 -7.89 11.51 6.90
CA SER A 23 -6.99 11.59 8.05
C SER A 23 -5.71 10.79 7.84
N VAL A 24 -4.63 11.17 8.54
CA VAL A 24 -3.31 10.51 8.51
C VAL A 24 -2.97 9.95 9.90
N PRO A 25 -3.52 8.77 10.29
CA PRO A 25 -3.33 8.20 11.62
C PRO A 25 -1.90 7.73 11.90
N TYR A 26 -1.11 7.45 10.87
CA TYR A 26 0.28 7.03 11.02
C TYR A 26 1.19 7.82 10.08
N ARG A 27 2.14 8.55 10.68
CA ARG A 27 3.07 9.43 9.96
C ARG A 27 4.32 8.67 9.49
N ALA A 28 4.99 9.26 8.50
CA ALA A 28 6.15 8.73 7.79
C ALA A 28 7.10 7.89 8.66
N VAL A 29 7.26 6.62 8.31
CA VAL A 29 8.36 5.79 8.80
C VAL A 29 9.16 5.28 7.62
N LEU A 30 10.49 5.31 7.75
CA LEU A 30 11.37 4.74 6.75
C LEU A 30 11.22 3.21 6.78
N ALA A 31 10.84 2.65 5.64
CA ALA A 31 10.57 1.25 5.48
C ALA A 31 11.34 0.69 4.30
N SER A 32 12.04 -0.41 4.54
CA SER A 32 12.59 -1.25 3.49
C SER A 32 11.48 -2.15 2.98
N THR A 33 11.29 -2.16 1.67
CA THR A 33 10.24 -2.92 1.04
C THR A 33 10.79 -3.87 0.00
N THR A 34 10.25 -5.08 -0.07
CA THR A 34 10.58 -6.06 -1.11
C THR A 34 9.32 -6.54 -1.81
N TRP A 35 9.27 -6.35 -3.13
CA TRP A 35 8.08 -6.55 -3.93
C TRP A 35 8.26 -7.69 -4.91
N TYR A 36 7.26 -8.55 -5.01
CA TYR A 36 7.29 -9.73 -5.87
C TYR A 36 6.02 -9.82 -6.69
N PRO A 37 6.09 -10.02 -8.01
CA PRO A 37 4.92 -10.32 -8.80
C PRO A 37 4.43 -11.74 -8.47
N LEU A 38 3.12 -11.90 -8.40
CA LEU A 38 2.45 -13.17 -8.14
C LEU A 38 1.91 -13.75 -9.43
N MET A 39 2.12 -15.06 -9.60
CA MET A 39 1.65 -15.79 -10.77
C MET A 39 0.84 -17.02 -10.42
N GLY A 40 -0.08 -17.34 -11.33
CA GLY A 40 -0.91 -18.52 -11.28
C GLY A 40 -2.10 -18.38 -10.32
N PRO A 41 -3.00 -19.38 -10.31
CA PRO A 41 -4.20 -19.37 -9.49
C PRO A 41 -3.89 -19.40 -7.98
N GLU A 42 -2.70 -19.87 -7.61
CA GLU A 42 -2.24 -19.97 -6.22
C GLU A 42 -1.52 -18.71 -5.73
N LEU A 43 -1.39 -17.67 -6.56
CA LEU A 43 -0.73 -16.39 -6.20
C LEU A 43 0.68 -16.58 -5.60
N LYS A 44 1.47 -17.48 -6.18
CA LYS A 44 2.83 -17.76 -5.69
C LYS A 44 3.82 -16.71 -6.20
N PRO A 45 4.82 -16.31 -5.38
CA PRO A 45 5.87 -15.39 -5.81
C PRO A 45 6.60 -15.93 -7.03
N ASN A 46 6.57 -15.16 -8.11
CA ASN A 46 7.31 -15.45 -9.31
C ASN A 46 8.74 -14.94 -9.18
N LYS A 47 9.66 -15.82 -8.76
CA LYS A 47 11.09 -15.51 -8.68
C LYS A 47 11.84 -15.61 -10.03
N LYS A 48 11.15 -15.97 -11.12
CA LYS A 48 11.78 -16.36 -12.39
C LYS A 48 11.70 -15.33 -13.50
N TYR A 49 10.61 -14.55 -13.61
CA TYR A 49 10.40 -13.67 -14.79
C TYR A 49 10.60 -12.19 -14.51
N GLU A 50 10.42 -11.75 -13.26
CA GLU A 50 10.68 -10.38 -12.81
C GLU A 50 11.37 -10.48 -11.45
N GLY A 51 12.55 -9.86 -11.34
CA GLY A 51 13.32 -9.89 -10.10
C GLY A 51 12.55 -9.21 -8.95
N ALA A 52 12.85 -9.61 -7.72
CA ALA A 52 12.30 -8.91 -6.56
C ALA A 52 12.75 -7.45 -6.58
N VAL A 53 11.80 -6.52 -6.56
CA VAL A 53 12.11 -5.10 -6.49
C VAL A 53 12.35 -4.74 -5.02
N ARG A 54 13.51 -4.17 -4.70
CA ARG A 54 13.89 -3.80 -3.33
C ARG A 54 14.10 -2.32 -3.22
N MET A 55 13.34 -1.67 -2.35
CA MET A 55 13.30 -0.22 -2.29
C MET A 55 13.08 0.28 -0.87
N SER A 56 13.61 1.47 -0.56
CA SER A 56 13.34 2.16 0.70
C SER A 56 12.39 3.33 0.47
N PHE A 57 11.26 3.31 1.19
CA PHE A 57 10.20 4.32 1.11
C PHE A 57 9.96 4.96 2.48
N LYS A 58 9.53 6.21 2.49
CA LYS A 58 8.76 6.75 3.61
C LYS A 58 7.31 6.31 3.46
N LEU A 59 6.83 5.51 4.40
CA LEU A 59 5.46 4.99 4.42
C LEU A 59 4.57 5.87 5.28
N PHE A 60 3.44 6.31 4.70
CA PHE A 60 2.34 6.97 5.40
C PHE A 60 1.09 6.11 5.33
N VAL A 61 0.38 6.02 6.46
CA VAL A 61 -0.95 5.37 6.50
C VAL A 61 -1.99 6.47 6.66
N THR A 62 -2.90 6.51 5.71
CA THR A 62 -4.06 7.40 5.73
C THR A 62 -5.33 6.58 5.95
N SER A 63 -6.46 7.25 6.19
CA SER A 63 -7.77 6.60 6.25
C SER A 63 -8.21 5.91 4.94
N ARG A 64 -7.59 6.22 3.78
CA ARG A 64 -8.02 5.69 2.47
C ARG A 64 -6.94 4.92 1.71
N ARG A 65 -5.67 5.14 2.04
CA ARG A 65 -4.52 4.66 1.26
C ARG A 65 -3.24 4.55 2.07
N LEU A 66 -2.37 3.68 1.57
CA LEU A 66 -0.96 3.65 1.90
C LEU A 66 -0.20 4.50 0.89
N VAL A 67 0.65 5.41 1.37
CA VAL A 67 1.46 6.27 0.50
C VAL A 67 2.92 5.94 0.72
N PHE A 68 3.57 5.46 -0.33
CA PHE A 68 5.00 5.14 -0.39
C PHE A 68 5.71 6.27 -1.13
N VAL A 69 6.50 7.04 -0.40
CA VAL A 69 7.31 8.13 -0.99
C VAL A 69 8.74 7.65 -1.15
N ASN A 70 9.20 7.58 -2.40
CA ASN A 70 10.52 7.02 -2.70
C ASN A 70 11.60 7.90 -2.06
N CYS A 71 12.49 7.28 -1.29
CA CYS A 71 13.62 7.95 -0.65
C CYS A 71 14.96 7.49 -1.23
N SER A 72 14.95 6.54 -2.17
CA SER A 72 16.15 6.08 -2.85
C SER A 72 16.66 7.16 -3.81
N GLN A 73 17.97 7.43 -3.75
CA GLN A 73 18.67 8.28 -4.70
C GLN A 73 19.29 7.47 -5.86
N ASP A 74 19.13 6.14 -5.87
CA ASP A 74 19.71 5.29 -6.91
C ASP A 74 18.93 5.43 -8.22
N ALA A 75 19.60 5.99 -9.22
CA ALA A 75 19.07 6.26 -10.56
C ALA A 75 18.71 4.99 -11.37
N GLU A 76 19.12 3.80 -10.91
CA GLU A 76 18.91 2.54 -11.63
C GLU A 76 17.50 1.94 -11.43
N GLN A 77 16.77 2.34 -10.38
CA GLN A 77 15.39 1.89 -10.11
C GLN A 77 14.43 3.08 -10.12
N GLN A 78 13.96 3.46 -11.31
CA GLN A 78 13.03 4.58 -11.57
C GLN A 78 11.58 4.31 -11.15
N ILE A 79 11.37 3.68 -10.00
CA ILE A 79 10.02 3.60 -9.43
C ILE A 79 9.81 4.88 -8.62
N GLU A 80 8.83 5.68 -9.00
CA GLU A 80 8.45 6.91 -8.30
C GLU A 80 7.64 6.61 -7.02
N ASN A 81 6.86 7.58 -6.57
CA ASN A 81 5.94 7.40 -5.45
C ASN A 81 4.80 6.47 -5.83
N ILE A 82 4.34 5.67 -4.86
CA ILE A 82 3.28 4.71 -5.07
C ILE A 82 2.20 4.90 -4.03
N VAL A 83 0.96 4.94 -4.51
CA VAL A 83 -0.21 5.07 -3.65
C VAL A 83 -1.07 3.81 -3.76
N VAL A 84 -1.17 3.04 -2.69
CA VAL A 84 -2.03 1.85 -2.66
C VAL A 84 -3.31 2.18 -1.92
N LEU A 85 -4.43 2.27 -2.64
CA LEU A 85 -5.75 2.37 -2.02
C LEU A 85 -6.09 1.06 -1.29
N TYR A 86 -6.83 1.14 -0.19
CA TYR A 86 -7.23 -0.09 0.52
C TYR A 86 -8.05 -1.06 -0.33
N ARG A 87 -8.86 -0.55 -1.25
CA ARG A 87 -9.59 -1.37 -2.24
C ARG A 87 -8.70 -2.13 -3.24
N GLN A 88 -7.42 -1.74 -3.37
CA GLN A 88 -6.46 -2.45 -4.21
C GLN A 88 -5.83 -3.63 -3.49
N LEU A 89 -5.98 -3.73 -2.16
CA LEU A 89 -5.48 -4.87 -1.40
C LEU A 89 -6.24 -6.13 -1.82
N VAL A 90 -5.49 -7.19 -2.06
CA VAL A 90 -6.02 -8.50 -2.41
C VAL A 90 -5.81 -9.42 -1.24
N LEU A 91 -6.82 -10.21 -0.93
CA LEU A 91 -6.72 -11.31 0.02
C LEU A 91 -6.15 -12.54 -0.70
N PRO A 92 -4.92 -13.00 -0.41
CA PRO A 92 -4.41 -14.22 -1.01
C PRO A 92 -5.22 -15.43 -0.55
N ALA A 93 -5.33 -16.45 -1.40
CA ALA A 93 -6.05 -17.67 -1.07
C ALA A 93 -5.46 -18.33 0.20
N GLY A 94 -6.33 -18.67 1.15
CA GLY A 94 -5.93 -19.28 2.43
C GLY A 94 -5.47 -18.29 3.52
N VAL A 95 -5.48 -16.98 3.26
CA VAL A 95 -5.22 -15.95 4.27
C VAL A 95 -6.54 -15.35 4.73
N SER A 96 -6.72 -15.20 6.04
CA SER A 96 -7.96 -14.66 6.62
C SER A 96 -8.03 -13.13 6.64
N GLN A 97 -6.90 -12.45 6.50
CA GLN A 97 -6.79 -10.99 6.55
C GLN A 97 -5.87 -10.46 5.44
N PRO A 98 -6.16 -9.27 4.87
CA PRO A 98 -5.38 -8.71 3.75
C PRO A 98 -3.97 -8.29 4.14
N LEU A 99 -3.71 -8.15 5.45
CA LEU A 99 -2.42 -7.79 6.03
C LEU A 99 -2.01 -8.90 6.99
N THR A 100 -0.78 -9.39 6.86
CA THR A 100 -0.20 -10.41 7.75
C THR A 100 1.10 -9.88 8.35
N LEU A 101 1.24 -9.98 9.67
CA LEU A 101 2.50 -9.69 10.36
C LEU A 101 3.34 -10.98 10.43
N GLU A 102 4.55 -10.91 9.88
CA GLU A 102 5.49 -12.02 9.84
C GLU A 102 6.66 -11.74 10.78
N MET A 103 6.95 -12.70 11.66
CA MET A 103 7.99 -12.62 12.69
C MET A 103 8.94 -13.81 12.55
N PRO A 104 9.88 -13.79 11.59
CA PRO A 104 10.80 -14.90 11.39
C PRO A 104 11.77 -15.02 12.57
N TRP A 105 12.27 -16.24 12.83
CA TRP A 105 13.31 -16.47 13.84
C TRP A 105 14.61 -15.71 13.54
N ILE A 106 14.93 -15.54 12.25
CA ILE A 106 16.11 -14.82 11.77
C ILE A 106 15.64 -13.73 10.80
N GLY A 107 16.09 -12.50 11.06
CA GLY A 107 15.82 -11.34 10.22
C GLY A 107 14.84 -10.34 10.85
N PRO A 108 14.51 -9.27 10.13
CA PRO A 108 13.56 -8.27 10.61
C PRO A 108 12.12 -8.81 10.56
N ASN A 109 11.28 -8.34 11.48
CA ASN A 109 9.84 -8.50 11.36
C ASN A 109 9.33 -7.63 10.21
N TYR A 110 8.33 -8.12 9.48
CA TYR A 110 7.79 -7.41 8.34
C TYR A 110 6.29 -7.61 8.22
N LEU A 111 5.63 -6.64 7.60
CA LEU A 111 4.24 -6.75 7.19
C LEU A 111 4.16 -7.20 5.75
N ARG A 112 3.35 -8.20 5.49
CA ARG A 112 3.08 -8.73 4.15
C ARG A 112 1.65 -8.45 3.76
N PHE A 113 1.45 -7.90 2.57
CA PHE A 113 0.14 -7.78 1.94
C PHE A 113 0.27 -7.92 0.42
N ALA A 114 -0.83 -8.33 -0.22
CA ALA A 114 -0.94 -8.35 -1.67
C ALA A 114 -1.75 -7.15 -2.15
N PHE A 115 -1.40 -6.59 -3.30
CA PHE A 115 -2.17 -5.52 -3.93
C PHE A 115 -2.09 -5.58 -5.46
N ARG A 116 -3.06 -4.96 -6.13
CA ARG A 116 -3.04 -4.76 -7.58
C ARG A 116 -2.56 -3.35 -7.91
N VAL A 117 -1.63 -3.26 -8.84
CA VAL A 117 -1.18 -1.97 -9.39
C VAL A 117 -2.21 -1.51 -10.43
N LEU A 118 -2.68 -0.27 -10.33
CA LEU A 118 -3.59 0.28 -11.34
C LEU A 118 -2.83 0.62 -12.63
N PRO A 119 -3.46 0.53 -13.81
CA PRO A 119 -2.82 0.85 -15.09
C PRO A 119 -2.18 2.24 -15.12
N GLU A 120 -2.81 3.23 -14.49
CA GLU A 120 -2.30 4.61 -14.41
C GLU A 120 -1.00 4.71 -13.60
N GLN A 121 -0.84 3.84 -12.61
CA GLN A 121 0.37 3.78 -11.77
C GLN A 121 1.50 3.02 -12.47
N ALA A 122 1.16 1.98 -13.23
CA ALA A 122 2.11 1.23 -14.04
C ALA A 122 2.75 2.13 -15.11
N ASN A 123 1.94 2.95 -15.79
CA ASN A 123 2.42 3.89 -16.82
C ASN A 123 3.49 4.87 -16.31
N GLN A 124 3.44 5.26 -15.04
CA GLN A 124 4.39 6.20 -14.44
C GLN A 124 5.66 5.50 -13.91
N ASN A 125 5.55 4.25 -13.48
CA ASN A 125 6.66 3.48 -12.91
C ASN A 125 7.37 2.57 -13.93
N GLY A 126 7.07 2.75 -15.21
CA GLY A 126 7.69 2.04 -16.32
C GLY A 126 7.46 0.52 -16.28
N GLN A 127 8.44 -0.23 -16.80
CA GLN A 127 8.34 -1.69 -16.94
C GLN A 127 8.48 -2.46 -15.62
N TRP A 128 8.80 -1.77 -14.52
CA TRP A 128 9.10 -2.41 -13.23
C TRP A 128 7.85 -2.84 -12.46
N LEU A 129 6.72 -2.17 -12.68
CA LEU A 129 5.45 -2.45 -11.99
C LEU A 129 4.33 -2.64 -12.99
N ASN A 130 4.15 -3.90 -13.39
CA ASN A 130 3.14 -4.28 -14.36
C ASN A 130 1.77 -4.46 -13.69
N SER A 131 0.72 -3.81 -14.25
CA SER A 131 -0.66 -3.93 -13.79
C SER A 131 -1.31 -5.29 -14.08
N VAL A 132 -0.69 -6.14 -14.90
CA VAL A 132 -1.15 -7.50 -15.18
C VAL A 132 -1.01 -8.40 -13.94
N TYR A 133 -0.02 -8.14 -13.08
CA TYR A 133 0.25 -8.95 -11.90
C TYR A 133 -0.41 -8.39 -10.64
N THR A 134 -0.74 -9.31 -9.73
CA THR A 134 -0.89 -8.97 -8.32
C THR A 134 0.51 -9.00 -7.70
N TRP A 135 0.80 -8.06 -6.80
CA TRP A 135 2.11 -7.90 -6.20
C TRP A 135 2.05 -8.22 -4.70
N PHE A 136 2.99 -9.00 -4.19
CA PHE A 136 3.29 -9.03 -2.76
C PHE A 136 4.24 -7.91 -2.41
N CYS A 137 3.98 -7.24 -1.30
CA CYS A 137 4.90 -6.30 -0.68
C CYS A 137 5.20 -6.77 0.74
N ASP A 138 6.49 -6.99 1.01
CA ASP A 138 7.04 -7.17 2.35
C ASP A 138 7.59 -5.83 2.83
N VAL A 139 7.05 -5.29 3.92
CA VAL A 139 7.43 -4.00 4.51
C VAL A 139 8.12 -4.24 5.85
N ALA A 140 9.40 -3.96 5.92
CA ALA A 140 10.19 -3.98 7.16
C ALA A 140 10.55 -2.54 7.56
N LEU A 141 10.37 -2.18 8.83
CA LEU A 141 10.71 -0.82 9.29
C LEU A 141 12.22 -0.70 9.54
N GLU A 142 12.82 0.35 8.99
CA GLU A 142 14.25 0.64 9.18
C GLU A 142 14.44 1.40 10.50
N LYS A 143 15.22 0.82 11.42
CA LYS A 143 15.74 1.38 12.68
C LYS A 143 14.91 2.53 13.30
N GLY A 144 13.86 2.16 14.05
CA GLY A 144 13.25 2.95 15.13
C GLY A 144 13.26 2.15 16.44
N THR A 145 13.45 2.79 17.59
CA THR A 145 13.42 2.16 18.93
C THR A 145 11.99 1.81 19.36
N PRO A 146 11.75 0.63 19.98
CA PRO A 146 12.17 -0.69 19.53
C PRO A 146 11.33 -1.13 18.31
N PRO A 147 11.97 -1.75 17.29
CA PRO A 147 11.36 -2.00 15.97
C PRO A 147 10.13 -2.90 16.01
N LEU A 148 10.01 -3.74 17.04
CA LEU A 148 8.82 -4.52 17.34
C LEU A 148 7.61 -3.63 17.60
N LYS A 149 7.73 -2.63 18.48
CA LYS A 149 6.59 -1.78 18.83
C LYS A 149 6.09 -0.99 17.63
N ASP A 150 6.99 -0.57 16.75
CA ASP A 150 6.66 0.23 15.59
C ASP A 150 5.96 -0.60 14.50
N ILE A 151 6.37 -1.85 14.28
CA ILE A 151 5.69 -2.73 13.31
C ILE A 151 4.29 -3.12 13.79
N PHE A 152 4.10 -3.36 15.10
CA PHE A 152 2.77 -3.58 15.67
C PHE A 152 1.89 -2.33 15.57
N ARG A 153 2.42 -1.14 15.86
CA ARG A 153 1.68 0.12 15.68
C ARG A 153 1.27 0.35 14.23
N LEU A 154 2.17 0.05 13.28
CA LEU A 154 1.86 0.14 11.86
C LEU A 154 0.75 -0.84 11.48
N HIS A 155 0.88 -2.10 11.90
CA HIS A 155 -0.12 -3.13 11.70
C HIS A 155 -1.50 -2.69 12.21
N ASP A 156 -1.56 -2.20 13.44
CA ASP A 156 -2.80 -1.79 14.09
C ASP A 156 -3.40 -0.55 13.41
N ALA A 157 -2.57 0.41 12.98
CA ALA A 157 -3.03 1.58 12.24
C ALA A 157 -3.66 1.19 10.89
N ILE A 158 -3.03 0.28 10.14
CA ILE A 158 -3.58 -0.22 8.87
C ILE A 158 -4.84 -1.05 9.12
N ARG A 159 -4.85 -1.88 10.16
CA ARG A 159 -6.02 -2.70 10.49
C ARG A 159 -7.22 -1.84 10.90
N GLN A 160 -7.00 -0.83 11.74
CA GLN A 160 -8.07 0.05 12.19
C GLN A 160 -8.67 0.82 11.00
N THR A 161 -7.84 1.38 10.13
CA THR A 161 -8.30 2.07 8.91
C THR A 161 -9.05 1.17 7.95
N LEU A 162 -8.66 -0.11 7.83
CA LEU A 162 -9.41 -1.11 7.05
C LEU A 162 -10.79 -1.42 7.64
N VAL A 163 -10.91 -1.47 8.98
CA VAL A 163 -12.19 -1.69 9.65
C VAL A 163 -13.09 -0.46 9.51
N ASP A 164 -12.54 0.73 9.71
CA ASP A 164 -13.26 1.99 9.64
C ASP A 164 -13.75 2.28 8.22
N SER A 165 -12.93 2.01 7.20
CA SER A 165 -13.32 2.19 5.79
C SER A 165 -14.46 1.25 5.37
N ASN A 166 -14.42 -0.02 5.78
CA ASN A 166 -15.53 -0.96 5.52
C ASN A 166 -16.84 -0.53 6.22
N SER A 167 -16.73 0.10 7.39
CA SER A 167 -17.89 0.60 8.14
C SER A 167 -18.48 1.85 7.47
N ALA A 168 -17.65 2.74 6.95
CA ALA A 168 -18.07 3.95 6.23
C ALA A 168 -18.77 3.63 4.89
N ASP A 169 -18.26 2.64 4.14
CA ASP A 169 -18.89 2.18 2.89
C ASP A 169 -20.28 1.57 3.12
N HIS A 170 -20.52 0.97 4.29
CA HIS A 170 -21.84 0.45 4.66
C HIS A 170 -22.86 1.57 4.95
N VAL A 171 -22.41 2.72 5.45
CA VAL A 171 -23.28 3.88 5.69
C VAL A 171 -23.58 4.60 4.38
N ALA A 172 -22.58 4.79 3.50
CA ALA A 172 -22.75 5.48 2.22
C ALA A 172 -23.70 4.74 1.25
N ARG A 173 -23.82 3.41 1.35
CA ARG A 173 -24.74 2.61 0.52
C ARG A 173 -26.21 2.62 0.99
N GLN A 174 -26.52 3.18 2.16
CA GLN A 174 -27.90 3.29 2.63
C GLN A 174 -28.61 4.59 2.19
N GLU A 175 -27.90 5.53 1.57
CA GLU A 175 -28.44 6.85 1.19
C GLU A 175 -28.40 7.12 -0.33
N GLU A 176 -28.70 6.12 -1.17
CA GLU A 176 -29.04 6.40 -2.58
C GLU A 176 -30.58 6.38 -2.70
N PRO A 177 -31.27 7.54 -2.60
CA PRO A 177 -32.72 7.57 -2.76
C PRO A 177 -33.07 7.19 -4.20
N LEU A 178 -33.94 6.19 -4.35
CA LEU A 178 -34.45 5.75 -5.64
C LEU A 178 -35.00 6.95 -6.44
N PRO A 179 -34.74 7.04 -7.75
CA PRO A 179 -35.29 8.10 -8.57
C PRO A 179 -36.82 8.05 -8.52
N LEU A 180 -37.43 9.15 -8.05
CA LEU A 180 -38.86 9.37 -8.11
C LEU A 180 -39.27 9.55 -9.58
N TYR A 181 -39.94 8.55 -10.14
CA TYR A 181 -40.65 8.71 -11.40
C TYR A 181 -41.94 9.48 -11.13
N THR A 182 -42.01 10.73 -11.60
CA THR A 182 -43.28 11.47 -11.70
C THR A 182 -44.10 10.94 -12.88
N PRO A 183 -45.43 10.79 -12.73
CA PRO A 183 -46.31 10.23 -13.75
C PRO A 183 -46.43 11.09 -15.01
#